data_AF-A0A4Q3AIW9-F1
#
_entry.id   AF-A0A4Q3AIW9-F1
#
_cell.length_a   1.000
_cell.length_b   1.000
_cell.length_c   1.000
_cell.angle_alpha   90.00
_cell.angle_beta   90.00
_cell.angle_gamma   90.00
#
_symmetry.space_group_name_H-M   'P 1'
#
loop_
_entity.id
_entity.type
_entity.pdbx_description
1 polymer ?
#
loop_
_entity_poly.entity_id
_entity_poly.type
_entity_poly.pdbx_seq_one_letter_code
_entity_poly.pdbx_strand_id
1 'polypeptide(L)'
;MTPEIDIPAARPDVAAFLAMLREGGAPPLESLPVEIARAGMRAQIAMADAPPVQLPVKRDLRVGGPGGEIAVRLYDSMAERE
;
A
#
# COMPACT_ATOMS: atom_id res chain seq x y z
N MET A 1 -27.00 2.11 -24.57
CA MET A 1 -27.55 2.45 -23.25
C MET A 1 -26.63 1.79 -22.23
N THR A 2 -25.61 2.51 -21.80
CA THR A 2 -24.64 2.03 -20.80
C THR A 2 -25.40 1.94 -19.48
N PRO A 3 -25.38 0.81 -18.76
CA PRO A 3 -26.07 0.73 -17.48
C PRO A 3 -25.50 1.78 -16.53
N GLU A 4 -26.38 2.60 -15.98
CA GLU A 4 -26.07 3.61 -14.96
C GLU A 4 -25.83 2.86 -13.66
N ILE A 5 -24.55 2.58 -13.38
CA ILE A 5 -24.13 2.00 -12.10
C ILE A 5 -24.18 3.12 -11.08
N ASP A 6 -25.11 3.05 -10.13
CA ASP A 6 -25.16 3.92 -8.96
C ASP A 6 -23.98 3.56 -8.05
N ILE A 7 -22.83 4.21 -8.27
CA ILE A 7 -21.64 4.05 -7.45
C ILE A 7 -21.89 4.84 -6.17
N PRO A 8 -21.87 4.21 -4.98
CA PRO A 8 -22.04 4.92 -3.72
C PRO A 8 -21.05 6.09 -3.65
N ALA A 9 -21.56 7.29 -3.36
CA ALA A 9 -20.72 8.47 -3.20
C ALA A 9 -19.62 8.17 -2.18
N ALA A 10 -18.37 8.43 -2.56
CA ALA A 10 -17.23 8.26 -1.66
C ALA A 10 -17.39 9.14 -0.42
N ARG A 11 -16.83 8.71 0.71
CA ARG A 11 -16.73 9.57 1.90
C ARG A 11 -16.03 10.89 1.56
N PRO A 12 -16.36 12.02 2.22
CA PRO A 12 -15.79 13.32 1.88
C PRO A 12 -14.25 13.39 1.90
N ASP A 13 -13.61 12.70 2.85
CA ASP A 13 -12.16 12.60 2.96
C ASP A 13 -11.53 11.82 1.79
N VAL A 14 -12.14 10.72 1.40
CA VAL A 14 -11.74 9.94 0.20
C VAL A 14 -11.91 10.79 -1.06
N ALA A 15 -13.02 11.52 -1.19
CA ALA A 15 -13.26 12.39 -2.35
C ALA A 15 -12.21 13.49 -2.46
N ALA A 16 -11.84 14.13 -1.34
CA ALA A 16 -10.78 15.15 -1.30
C ALA A 16 -9.41 14.56 -1.67
N PHE A 17 -9.07 13.37 -1.16
CA PHE A 17 -7.82 12.70 -1.51
C PHE A 17 -7.76 12.33 -3.01
N LEU A 18 -8.85 11.80 -3.56
CA LEU A 18 -8.94 11.50 -5.00
C LEU A 18 -8.87 12.75 -5.87
N ALA A 19 -9.44 13.88 -5.43
CA ALA A 19 -9.31 15.17 -6.12
C ALA A 19 -7.84 15.63 -6.15
N MET A 20 -7.14 15.57 -5.01
CA MET A 20 -5.71 15.89 -4.92
C MET A 20 -4.87 15.00 -5.85
N LEU A 21 -5.13 13.70 -5.90
CA LEU A 21 -4.41 12.78 -6.80
C LEU A 21 -4.65 13.12 -8.28
N ARG A 22 -5.89 13.49 -8.64
CA ARG A 22 -6.25 13.91 -9.99
C ARG A 22 -5.51 15.19 -10.40
N GLU A 23 -5.43 16.17 -9.51
CA GLU A 23 -4.72 17.43 -9.73
C GLU A 23 -3.20 17.23 -9.88
N GLY A 24 -2.64 16.21 -9.22
CA GLY A 24 -1.22 15.87 -9.31
C GLY A 24 -0.76 15.43 -10.71
N GLY A 25 -1.67 15.06 -11.61
CA GLY A 25 -1.37 14.84 -13.03
C GLY A 25 -0.36 13.72 -13.32
N ALA A 26 -0.20 12.76 -12.39
CA ALA A 26 0.70 11.63 -12.59
C ALA A 26 0.30 10.81 -13.83
N PRO A 27 1.27 10.34 -14.63
CA PRO A 27 0.99 9.50 -15.78
C PRO A 27 0.37 8.15 -15.34
N PRO A 28 -0.37 7.48 -16.22
CA PRO A 28 -0.93 6.16 -15.94
C PRO A 28 0.16 5.15 -15.56
N LEU A 29 -0.13 4.26 -14.61
CA LEU A 29 0.86 3.34 -14.04
C LEU A 29 1.48 2.42 -15.10
N GLU A 30 0.68 1.96 -16.06
CA GLU A 30 1.07 1.09 -17.17
C GLU A 30 2.05 1.76 -18.16
N SER A 31 2.13 3.09 -18.14
CA SER A 31 3.08 3.84 -18.97
C SER A 31 4.44 4.05 -18.31
N LEU A 32 4.56 3.72 -17.01
CA LEU A 32 5.79 3.91 -16.23
C LEU A 32 6.69 2.68 -16.28
N PRO A 33 8.03 2.85 -16.25
CA PRO A 33 8.94 1.77 -15.94
C PRO A 33 8.61 1.15 -14.57
N VAL A 34 8.75 -0.17 -14.44
CA VAL A 34 8.34 -0.94 -13.24
C VAL A 34 9.00 -0.40 -11.96
N GLU A 35 10.26 -0.03 -12.07
CA GLU A 35 11.08 0.50 -10.98
C GLU A 35 10.54 1.84 -10.48
N ILE A 36 10.13 2.70 -11.42
CA ILE A 36 9.55 4.02 -11.14
C ILE A 36 8.16 3.86 -10.53
N ALA A 37 7.32 2.99 -11.10
CA ALA A 37 6.01 2.66 -10.56
C ALA A 37 6.09 2.18 -9.09
N ARG A 38 7.01 1.26 -8.80
CA ARG A 38 7.24 0.73 -7.43
C ARG A 38 7.76 1.82 -6.48
N ALA A 39 8.64 2.69 -6.95
CA ALA A 39 9.15 3.80 -6.14
C ALA A 39 8.05 4.83 -5.82
N GLY A 40 7.23 5.19 -6.81
CA GLY A 40 6.09 6.10 -6.65
C GLY A 40 5.10 5.59 -5.61
N MET A 41 4.75 4.29 -5.64
CA MET A 41 3.86 3.69 -4.64
C MET A 41 4.43 3.80 -3.22
N ARG A 42 5.73 3.53 -3.03
CA ARG A 42 6.38 3.67 -1.70
C ARG A 42 6.36 5.11 -1.20
N ALA A 43 6.58 6.09 -2.09
CA ALA A 43 6.53 7.51 -1.74
C ALA A 43 5.10 7.93 -1.36
N GLN A 44 4.08 7.47 -2.08
CA GLN A 44 2.69 7.77 -1.78
C GLN A 44 2.27 7.20 -0.41
N ILE A 45 2.65 5.95 -0.10
CA ILE A 45 2.38 5.34 1.21
C ILE A 45 3.06 6.15 2.32
N ALA A 46 4.32 6.56 2.13
CA ALA A 46 5.05 7.34 3.14
C ALA A 46 4.41 8.71 3.43
N MET A 47 3.68 9.28 2.47
CA MET A 47 2.99 10.57 2.61
C MET A 47 1.57 10.42 3.18
N ALA A 48 0.83 9.41 2.74
CA ALA A 48 -0.61 9.31 2.97
C ALA A 48 -1.02 8.34 4.08
N ASP A 49 -0.17 7.36 4.41
CA ASP A 49 -0.49 6.35 5.41
C ASP A 49 -0.18 6.86 6.83
N ALA A 50 -0.83 6.25 7.82
CA ALA A 50 -0.56 6.55 9.21
C ALA A 50 0.86 6.09 9.61
N PRO A 51 1.47 6.72 10.62
CA PRO A 51 2.76 6.26 11.15
C PRO A 51 2.68 4.79 11.61
N PRO A 52 3.75 3.98 11.39
CA PRO A 52 3.79 2.61 11.87
C PRO A 52 3.64 2.54 13.40
N VAL A 53 2.83 1.59 13.87
CA VAL A 53 2.73 1.29 15.30
C VAL A 53 4.04 0.65 15.77
N GLN A 54 4.52 1.09 16.94
CA GLN A 54 5.69 0.48 17.56
C GLN A 54 5.30 -0.85 18.19
N LEU A 55 5.95 -1.92 17.74
CA LEU A 55 5.71 -3.29 18.19
C LEU A 55 6.98 -3.87 18.83
N PRO A 56 6.87 -4.61 19.95
CA PRO A 56 8.01 -5.28 20.57
C PRO A 56 8.73 -6.23 19.63
N VAL A 57 8.01 -6.86 18.70
CA VAL A 57 8.61 -7.72 17.69
C VAL A 57 8.33 -7.17 16.29
N LYS A 58 9.41 -6.85 15.58
CA LYS A 58 9.45 -6.63 14.14
C LYS A 58 10.70 -7.30 13.59
N ARG A 59 10.55 -8.50 13.04
CA ARG A 59 11.69 -9.36 12.68
C ARG A 59 11.58 -9.89 11.26
N ASP A 60 12.64 -9.69 10.49
CA ASP A 60 12.80 -10.28 9.16
C ASP A 60 13.21 -11.75 9.29
N LEU A 61 12.54 -12.62 8.52
CA LEU A 61 12.75 -14.06 8.48
C LEU A 61 12.77 -14.55 7.04
N ARG A 62 13.21 -15.79 6.84
CA ARG A 62 13.11 -16.50 5.57
C ARG A 62 12.47 -17.87 5.80
N VAL A 63 11.61 -18.28 4.88
CA VAL A 63 10.92 -19.57 4.91
C VAL A 63 11.15 -20.27 3.58
N GLY A 64 11.36 -21.59 3.61
CA GLY A 64 11.50 -22.38 2.39
C GLY A 64 10.18 -22.44 1.61
N GLY A 65 10.25 -22.23 0.30
CA GLY A 65 9.12 -22.33 -0.62
C GLY A 65 9.50 -23.09 -1.91
N PRO A 66 8.52 -23.42 -2.77
CA PRO A 66 8.73 -24.24 -3.97
C PRO A 66 9.65 -23.60 -5.01
N GLY A 67 9.82 -22.27 -4.98
CA GLY A 67 10.74 -21.53 -5.85
C GLY A 67 11.99 -21.00 -5.14
N GLY A 68 12.28 -21.45 -3.92
CA GLY A 68 13.37 -20.96 -3.08
C GLY A 68 12.90 -20.26 -1.81
N GLU A 69 13.81 -19.58 -1.12
CA GLU A 69 13.49 -18.85 0.11
C GLU A 69 12.55 -17.66 -0.14
N ILE A 70 11.52 -17.54 0.68
CA ILE A 70 10.57 -16.42 0.68
C ILE A 70 10.91 -15.51 1.86
N ALA A 71 11.13 -14.23 1.57
CA ALA A 71 11.30 -13.22 2.61
C ALA A 71 9.96 -12.92 3.28
N VAL A 72 9.91 -13.02 4.61
CA VAL A 72 8.72 -12.70 5.42
C VAL A 72 9.11 -11.82 6.59
N ARG A 73 8.16 -11.08 7.16
CA ARG A 73 8.36 -10.26 8.34
C ARG A 73 7.31 -10.58 9.40
N LEU A 74 7.78 -10.94 10.59
CA LEU A 74 6.94 -11.15 11.77
C LEU A 74 6.73 -9.82 12.49
N TYR A 75 5.47 -9.51 12.76
CA TYR A 75 5.03 -8.43 13.62
C TYR A 75 4.26 -9.00 14.78
N ASP A 76 4.67 -8.70 16.02
CA ASP A 76 4.01 -9.18 17.23
C ASP A 76 3.94 -8.08 18.29
N SER A 77 2.77 -7.94 18.92
CA SER A 77 2.56 -7.03 20.04
C SER A 77 3.12 -7.57 21.35
N MET A 78 3.44 -8.87 21.42
CA MET A 78 4.06 -9.51 22.58
C MET A 78 5.50 -9.92 22.25
N ALA A 79 6.41 -9.71 23.20
CA ALA A 79 7.81 -10.10 23.04
C ALA A 79 8.00 -11.62 23.04
N GLU A 80 7.16 -12.34 23.79
CA GLU A 80 7.19 -13.79 23.99
C GLU A 80 5.76 -14.34 23.89
N ARG A 81 5.62 -15.60 23.45
CA ARG A 81 4.35 -16.36 23.42
C ARG A 81 4.52 -17.62 24.25
N GLU A 82 3.54 -17.94 25.08
CA GLU A 82 3.42 -19.22 25.80
C GLU A 82 2.81 -20.32 24.92
#